data_AF-A0AA38VJN5-F1
#
_entry.id   AF-A0AA38VJN5-F1
#
_cell.length_a   1.000
_cell.length_b   1.000
_cell.length_c   1.000
_cell.angle_alpha   90.00
_cell.angle_beta   90.00
_cell.angle_gamma   90.00
#
_symmetry.space_group_name_H-M   'P 1'
#
loop_
_entity.id
_entity.type
_entity.pdbx_description
1 polymer ?
#
loop_
_entity_poly.entity_id
_entity_poly.type
_entity_poly.pdbx_seq_one_letter_code
_entity_poly.pdbx_strand_id
1 'polypeptide(L)'
;MAPETRSRTSRTSVIKPELPKETQGKKQGRPRKRKAAADGDAEDLDGASHKMDSTASGESRRSAATWKKAKRAQASMAPVDDSRPRQPPIIINRSPVLELWGACVASFLHPELPWDLCLSIGSSISTITAISKGRSIGTIAPPDPNRKGEDRAKKTPPTLKVMGFPMVVEGNAVVVKGKLRSVKEVNLIGKYGKENYKNVREAMHEALKSWRGAEDEVDLQAFHMYEQFRPQVPKGRSGWGRKGELSLAKIKTAVQR
;
A
#
# COMPACT_ATOMS: atom_id res chain seq x y z
N MET A 1 -16.94 -53.17 -55.73
CA MET A 1 -18.42 -53.25 -55.73
C MET A 1 -18.89 -53.25 -54.27
N ALA A 2 -20.03 -52.64 -53.98
CA ALA A 2 -20.81 -52.92 -52.75
C ALA A 2 -21.69 -54.18 -53.01
N PRO A 3 -22.39 -54.81 -52.04
CA PRO A 3 -23.24 -54.17 -51.02
C PRO A 3 -23.08 -54.73 -49.59
N GLU A 4 -23.88 -54.18 -48.65
CA GLU A 4 -24.50 -54.77 -47.43
C GLU A 4 -24.59 -53.73 -46.29
N THR A 5 -25.64 -53.66 -45.45
CA THR A 5 -27.05 -54.11 -45.59
C THR A 5 -27.97 -53.09 -44.86
N ARG A 6 -29.29 -53.30 -44.83
CA ARG A 6 -30.33 -52.27 -44.58
C ARG A 6 -31.04 -52.44 -43.23
N SER A 7 -31.55 -51.33 -42.66
CA SER A 7 -32.69 -51.24 -41.71
C SER A 7 -32.50 -51.68 -40.23
N ARG A 8 -33.37 -51.31 -39.26
CA ARG A 8 -34.25 -50.12 -39.03
C ARG A 8 -34.96 -50.21 -37.65
N THR A 9 -35.23 -49.04 -37.01
CA THR A 9 -36.22 -48.76 -35.92
C THR A 9 -36.11 -49.36 -34.50
N SER A 10 -35.86 -48.45 -33.54
CA SER A 10 -36.73 -48.10 -32.39
C SER A 10 -36.92 -49.03 -31.18
N ARG A 11 -36.56 -48.49 -29.99
CA ARG A 11 -37.54 -48.32 -28.89
C ARG A 11 -37.16 -47.16 -27.94
N THR A 12 -38.18 -46.50 -27.39
CA THR A 12 -38.08 -45.36 -26.46
C THR A 12 -37.98 -45.83 -25.02
N SER A 13 -37.26 -45.09 -24.16
CA SER A 13 -37.52 -45.02 -22.71
C SER A 13 -36.98 -43.72 -22.13
N VAL A 14 -37.77 -43.06 -21.26
CA VAL A 14 -37.47 -41.78 -20.61
C VAL A 14 -37.49 -42.01 -19.10
N ILE A 15 -36.35 -41.80 -18.40
CA ILE A 15 -36.32 -41.83 -16.93
C ILE A 15 -35.41 -40.73 -16.36
N LYS A 16 -36.02 -39.84 -15.57
CA LYS A 16 -35.43 -38.90 -14.59
C LYS A 16 -36.62 -38.28 -13.83
N PRO A 17 -36.49 -37.73 -12.59
CA PRO A 17 -35.48 -37.94 -11.53
C PRO A 17 -36.10 -38.58 -10.25
N GLU A 18 -35.28 -38.95 -9.24
CA GLU A 18 -35.78 -39.05 -7.85
C GLU A 18 -34.79 -38.53 -6.77
N LEU A 19 -35.31 -37.56 -6.02
CA LEU A 19 -35.22 -37.32 -4.57
C LEU A 19 -36.70 -37.39 -4.11
N PRO A 20 -37.07 -37.67 -2.83
CA PRO A 20 -36.51 -37.11 -1.58
C PRO A 20 -36.15 -38.26 -0.57
N LYS A 21 -36.25 -38.25 0.78
CA LYS A 21 -36.87 -37.40 1.83
C LYS A 21 -36.06 -37.35 3.13
N GLU A 22 -36.42 -36.35 3.94
CA GLU A 22 -36.23 -36.23 5.40
C GLU A 22 -36.99 -37.33 6.18
N THR A 23 -36.89 -37.55 7.50
CA THR A 23 -37.00 -36.60 8.64
C THR A 23 -36.54 -37.20 9.98
N GLN A 24 -36.44 -36.33 10.99
CA GLN A 24 -36.32 -36.60 12.44
C GLN A 24 -34.94 -37.11 12.95
N GLY A 25 -34.38 -36.65 14.07
CA GLY A 25 -34.73 -35.48 14.89
C GLY A 25 -34.67 -35.73 16.40
N LYS A 26 -33.68 -35.18 17.11
CA LYS A 26 -33.71 -35.06 18.59
C LYS A 26 -32.87 -33.89 19.11
N LYS A 27 -33.36 -33.26 20.19
CA LYS A 27 -32.73 -32.12 20.88
C LYS A 27 -31.88 -32.59 22.06
N GLN A 28 -30.65 -32.11 22.16
CA GLN A 28 -29.82 -31.98 23.39
C GLN A 28 -28.51 -31.29 22.98
N GLY A 29 -27.87 -30.41 23.75
CA GLY A 29 -28.28 -29.76 25.01
C GLY A 29 -27.44 -28.50 25.24
N ARG A 30 -27.96 -27.55 26.03
CA ARG A 30 -27.32 -26.25 26.29
C ARG A 30 -26.51 -26.31 27.59
N PRO A 31 -25.21 -25.98 27.63
CA PRO A 31 -24.59 -25.48 28.85
C PRO A 31 -24.86 -23.97 28.97
N ARG A 32 -25.24 -23.51 30.16
CA ARG A 32 -25.53 -22.10 30.43
C ARG A 32 -24.65 -21.63 31.59
N LYS A 33 -23.88 -20.55 31.39
CA LYS A 33 -23.48 -19.57 32.41
C LYS A 33 -22.78 -20.14 33.68
N ARG A 34 -21.47 -19.89 33.80
CA ARG A 34 -20.91 -19.46 35.09
C ARG A 34 -20.58 -17.97 35.03
N LYS A 35 -20.92 -17.27 36.11
CA LYS A 35 -20.65 -15.84 36.38
C LYS A 35 -19.97 -15.83 37.74
N ALA A 36 -18.85 -15.14 37.87
CA ALA A 36 -18.29 -14.75 39.15
C ALA A 36 -18.40 -13.22 39.27
N ALA A 37 -18.71 -12.74 40.47
CA ALA A 37 -18.41 -11.37 40.90
C ALA A 37 -17.00 -11.40 41.57
N ALA A 38 -16.29 -10.29 41.78
CA ALA A 38 -16.38 -9.41 42.98
C ALA A 38 -16.18 -10.18 44.31
N ASP A 39 -15.50 -9.66 45.32
CA ASP A 39 -15.35 -8.26 45.74
C ASP A 39 -13.96 -7.96 46.37
N GLY A 40 -13.75 -6.71 46.79
CA GLY A 40 -12.75 -6.29 47.79
C GLY A 40 -11.43 -5.72 47.23
N ASP A 41 -10.88 -4.65 47.79
CA ASP A 41 -11.52 -3.61 48.63
C ASP A 41 -10.71 -2.30 48.59
N ALA A 42 -11.21 -1.23 49.20
CA ALA A 42 -10.47 0.03 49.36
C ALA A 42 -9.48 -0.03 50.55
N GLU A 43 -8.57 0.95 50.62
CA GLU A 43 -8.24 1.72 51.84
C GLU A 43 -7.54 3.03 51.43
N ASP A 44 -7.89 4.13 52.10
CA ASP A 44 -7.20 5.42 52.03
C ASP A 44 -5.91 5.38 52.85
N LEU A 45 -4.91 6.20 52.48
CA LEU A 45 -4.02 6.79 53.47
C LEU A 45 -3.66 8.23 53.09
N ASP A 46 -4.09 9.17 53.94
CA ASP A 46 -3.71 10.58 53.92
C ASP A 46 -2.21 10.73 54.25
N GLY A 47 -1.60 11.84 53.83
CA GLY A 47 -0.15 12.01 53.76
C GLY A 47 0.33 13.45 53.68
N ALA A 48 -0.28 14.35 54.45
CA ALA A 48 0.13 15.76 54.50
C ALA A 48 1.60 15.96 54.91
N SER A 49 2.32 16.87 54.24
CA SER A 49 3.61 17.37 54.73
C SER A 49 3.99 18.77 54.24
N HIS A 50 4.33 19.60 55.23
CA HIS A 50 5.28 20.71 55.19
C HIS A 50 5.27 21.69 54.01
N LYS A 51 4.38 22.68 54.15
CA LYS A 51 4.67 24.09 53.91
C LYS A 51 6.09 24.46 54.37
N MET A 52 6.95 24.93 53.46
CA MET A 52 8.23 25.57 53.78
C MET A 52 8.36 26.87 52.97
N ASP A 53 8.85 27.93 53.61
CA ASP A 53 8.97 29.27 53.01
C ASP A 53 10.27 29.40 52.20
N SER A 54 10.23 30.14 51.10
CA SER A 54 11.44 30.52 50.32
C SER A 54 11.20 31.74 49.44
N THR A 55 11.56 32.87 50.01
CA THR A 55 11.79 34.19 49.40
C THR A 55 12.56 34.16 48.05
N ALA A 56 11.92 34.59 46.96
CA ALA A 56 12.60 34.82 45.66
C ALA A 56 11.82 35.75 44.68
N SER A 57 11.31 36.89 45.13
CA SER A 57 10.58 37.85 44.28
C SER A 57 11.52 38.79 43.50
N GLY A 58 11.80 38.49 42.23
CA GLY A 58 12.66 39.35 41.38
C GLY A 58 12.46 39.21 39.87
N GLU A 59 13.02 38.18 39.26
CA GLU A 59 13.48 38.28 37.86
C GLU A 59 12.48 37.78 36.78
N SER A 60 11.42 37.07 37.17
CA SER A 60 10.49 36.39 36.25
C SER A 60 9.63 37.33 35.36
N ARG A 61 9.80 38.66 35.45
CA ARG A 61 9.07 39.64 34.63
C ARG A 61 9.80 40.11 33.35
N ARG A 62 11.11 39.89 33.19
CA ARG A 62 11.85 40.40 32.02
C ARG A 62 11.74 39.51 30.77
N SER A 63 11.80 38.18 30.91
CA SER A 63 11.76 37.23 29.77
C SER A 63 10.40 37.13 29.06
N ALA A 64 9.30 37.57 29.69
CA ALA A 64 7.97 37.57 29.07
C ALA A 64 7.80 38.65 27.97
N ALA A 65 8.63 39.71 27.99
CA ALA A 65 8.51 40.84 27.07
C ALA A 65 9.11 40.54 25.68
N THR A 66 10.22 39.81 25.64
CA THR A 66 10.93 39.44 24.40
C THR A 66 10.14 38.43 23.56
N TRP A 67 9.54 37.41 24.18
CA TRP A 67 8.69 36.43 23.47
C TRP A 67 7.52 37.08 22.70
N LYS A 68 6.85 38.07 23.31
CA LYS A 68 5.73 38.78 22.69
C LYS A 68 6.14 39.62 21.47
N LYS A 69 7.40 40.08 21.40
CA LYS A 69 7.90 40.86 20.25
C LYS A 69 8.21 39.96 19.05
N ALA A 70 8.79 38.78 19.28
CA ALA A 70 9.06 37.78 18.23
C ALA A 70 7.77 37.27 17.56
N LYS A 71 6.73 36.96 18.34
CA LYS A 71 5.45 36.43 17.81
C LYS A 71 4.70 37.40 16.88
N ARG A 72 5.03 38.70 16.88
CA ARG A 72 4.42 39.72 16.01
C ARG A 72 5.16 39.92 14.68
N ALA A 73 6.41 39.46 14.56
CA ALA A 73 7.20 39.60 13.33
C ALA A 73 6.83 38.56 12.25
N GLN A 74 6.37 37.37 12.64
CA GLN A 74 5.91 36.31 11.71
C GLN A 74 4.46 36.49 11.22
N ALA A 75 3.77 37.57 11.63
CA ALA A 75 2.36 37.82 11.32
C ALA A 75 2.14 38.80 10.14
N SER A 76 3.16 39.06 9.32
CA SER A 76 3.15 40.09 8.26
C SER A 76 3.43 39.58 6.85
N MET A 77 3.31 38.26 6.61
CA MET A 77 3.08 37.76 5.26
C MET A 77 1.59 37.88 4.97
N ALA A 78 1.21 38.76 4.04
CA ALA A 78 -0.18 38.89 3.60
C ALA A 78 -0.68 37.56 3.02
N PRO A 79 -1.98 37.23 3.18
CA PRO A 79 -2.56 36.08 2.49
C PRO A 79 -2.51 36.36 0.99
N VAL A 80 -1.69 35.62 0.26
CA VAL A 80 -1.80 35.54 -1.20
C VAL A 80 -3.17 34.96 -1.53
N ASP A 81 -3.97 35.73 -2.26
CA ASP A 81 -5.31 35.36 -2.70
C ASP A 81 -5.22 34.28 -3.80
N ASP A 82 -4.98 33.05 -3.36
CA ASP A 82 -5.04 31.84 -4.15
C ASP A 82 -6.51 31.38 -4.24
N SER A 83 -7.36 32.20 -4.89
CA SER A 83 -8.81 32.00 -5.05
C SER A 83 -9.19 30.78 -5.92
N ARG A 84 -8.20 29.94 -6.26
CA ARG A 84 -8.43 28.63 -6.87
C ARG A 84 -8.88 27.66 -5.79
N PRO A 85 -9.90 26.82 -6.01
CA PRO A 85 -10.24 25.77 -5.06
C PRO A 85 -9.06 24.82 -4.90
N ARG A 86 -8.38 24.91 -3.74
CA ARG A 86 -7.27 24.00 -3.40
C ARG A 86 -7.79 22.58 -3.37
N GLN A 87 -7.35 21.78 -4.35
CA GLN A 87 -7.71 20.38 -4.46
C GLN A 87 -7.39 19.66 -3.14
N PRO A 88 -8.33 18.87 -2.58
CA PRO A 88 -8.16 18.27 -1.27
C PRO A 88 -6.91 17.36 -1.24
N PRO A 89 -6.15 17.34 -0.14
CA PRO A 89 -4.88 16.61 -0.07
C PRO A 89 -5.09 15.11 -0.31
N ILE A 90 -4.26 14.51 -1.16
CA ILE A 90 -4.38 13.09 -1.53
C ILE A 90 -3.81 12.24 -0.39
N ILE A 91 -4.68 11.82 0.55
CA ILE A 91 -4.30 11.02 1.73
C ILE A 91 -4.25 9.54 1.37
N ILE A 92 -3.05 9.02 1.12
CA ILE A 92 -2.82 7.65 0.62
C ILE A 92 -1.63 6.94 1.28
N ASN A 93 -1.63 5.61 1.22
CA ASN A 93 -0.53 4.77 1.68
C ASN A 93 0.69 4.88 0.74
N ARG A 94 1.90 4.60 1.26
CA ARG A 94 3.14 4.58 0.46
C ARG A 94 3.18 3.50 -0.63
N SER A 95 2.62 2.32 -0.37
CA SER A 95 2.68 1.16 -1.28
C SER A 95 1.91 1.39 -2.61
N PRO A 96 0.68 1.92 -2.63
CA PRO A 96 -0.03 2.27 -3.87
C PRO A 96 0.65 3.37 -4.70
N VAL A 97 1.46 4.23 -4.05
CA VAL A 97 2.27 5.25 -4.74
C VAL A 97 3.49 4.64 -5.41
N LEU A 98 4.16 3.69 -4.75
CA LEU A 98 5.26 2.93 -5.37
C LEU A 98 4.76 1.98 -6.48
N GLU A 99 3.54 1.46 -6.32
CA GLU A 99 2.86 0.58 -7.28
C GLU A 99 2.53 1.32 -8.58
N LEU A 100 1.96 2.54 -8.50
CA LEU A 100 1.71 3.37 -9.66
C LEU A 100 3.01 3.94 -10.26
N TRP A 101 3.93 4.43 -9.43
CA TRP A 101 5.21 4.97 -9.90
C TRP A 101 6.04 3.93 -10.67
N GLY A 102 6.18 2.72 -10.12
CA GLY A 102 6.89 1.64 -10.81
C GLY A 102 6.22 1.20 -12.12
N ALA A 103 4.91 1.39 -12.27
CA ALA A 103 4.21 1.18 -13.53
C ALA A 103 4.53 2.29 -14.55
N CYS A 104 4.48 3.57 -14.13
CA CYS A 104 4.86 4.69 -14.99
C CYS A 104 6.31 4.57 -15.47
N VAL A 105 7.24 4.19 -14.58
CA VAL A 105 8.66 3.97 -14.93
C VAL A 105 8.82 2.76 -15.86
N ALA A 106 8.17 1.63 -15.58
CA ALA A 106 8.20 0.47 -16.48
C ALA A 106 7.74 0.83 -17.91
N SER A 107 6.63 1.57 -18.05
CA SER A 107 6.12 2.02 -19.36
C SER A 107 6.95 3.12 -20.04
N PHE A 108 7.87 3.75 -19.31
CA PHE A 108 8.79 4.76 -19.84
C PHE A 108 10.07 4.11 -20.37
N LEU A 109 10.65 3.19 -19.58
CA LEU A 109 11.82 2.40 -19.97
C LEU A 109 11.52 1.36 -21.06
N HIS A 110 10.28 0.84 -21.09
CA HIS A 110 9.85 -0.22 -22.00
C HIS A 110 8.49 0.12 -22.64
N PRO A 111 8.45 1.04 -23.62
CA PRO A 111 7.22 1.47 -24.29
C PRO A 111 6.47 0.36 -25.04
N GLU A 112 7.13 -0.75 -25.33
CA GLU A 112 6.58 -1.95 -25.96
C GLU A 112 5.74 -2.82 -25.02
N LEU A 113 5.84 -2.63 -23.69
CA LEU A 113 5.12 -3.46 -22.72
C LEU A 113 3.68 -2.97 -22.49
N PRO A 114 2.69 -3.88 -22.42
CA PRO A 114 1.32 -3.50 -22.11
C PRO A 114 1.19 -2.92 -20.69
N TRP A 115 0.26 -1.98 -20.51
CA TRP A 115 0.07 -1.29 -19.24
C TRP A 115 -0.27 -2.22 -18.06
N ASP A 116 -1.01 -3.32 -18.30
CA ASP A 116 -1.28 -4.34 -17.27
C ASP A 116 -0.01 -5.05 -16.78
N LEU A 117 0.99 -5.26 -17.64
CA LEU A 117 2.30 -5.78 -17.23
C LEU A 117 3.06 -4.72 -16.44
N CYS A 118 3.04 -3.45 -16.87
CA CYS A 118 3.64 -2.33 -16.13
C CYS A 118 3.05 -2.21 -14.70
N LEU A 119 1.73 -2.32 -14.55
CA LEU A 119 1.03 -2.38 -13.26
C LEU A 119 1.48 -3.59 -12.43
N SER A 120 1.69 -4.74 -13.07
CA SER A 120 2.15 -5.98 -12.44
C SER A 120 3.62 -5.92 -11.97
N ILE A 121 4.47 -5.19 -12.70
CA ILE A 121 5.85 -4.81 -12.33
C ILE A 121 5.82 -3.88 -11.12
N GLY A 122 5.14 -2.74 -11.20
CA GLY A 122 5.05 -1.75 -10.12
C GLY A 122 4.50 -2.34 -8.81
N SER A 123 3.41 -3.12 -8.89
CA SER A 123 2.86 -3.85 -7.74
C SER A 123 3.83 -4.88 -7.16
N SER A 124 4.69 -5.44 -8.02
CA SER A 124 5.72 -6.38 -7.59
C SER A 124 6.89 -5.73 -6.87
N ILE A 125 7.35 -4.56 -7.33
CA ILE A 125 8.33 -3.74 -6.61
C ILE A 125 7.76 -3.28 -5.26
N SER A 126 6.51 -2.82 -5.25
CA SER A 126 5.77 -2.43 -4.04
C SER A 126 5.66 -3.59 -3.03
N THR A 127 5.45 -4.82 -3.51
CA THR A 127 5.43 -6.02 -2.65
C THR A 127 6.81 -6.42 -2.14
N ILE A 128 7.85 -6.39 -2.98
CA ILE A 128 9.24 -6.75 -2.59
C ILE A 128 9.74 -5.80 -1.50
N THR A 129 9.58 -4.49 -1.71
CA THR A 129 9.95 -3.45 -0.73
C THR A 129 9.12 -3.54 0.55
N ALA A 130 7.82 -3.85 0.47
CA ALA A 130 7.00 -4.10 1.65
C ALA A 130 7.47 -5.32 2.46
N ILE A 131 7.82 -6.43 1.80
CA ILE A 131 8.35 -7.63 2.47
C ILE A 131 9.71 -7.35 3.14
N SER A 132 10.60 -6.65 2.43
CA SER A 132 11.90 -6.22 2.98
C SER A 132 11.70 -5.32 4.20
N LYS A 133 10.84 -4.29 4.10
CA LYS A 133 10.64 -3.36 5.21
C LYS A 133 9.93 -4.02 6.40
N GLY A 134 8.95 -4.89 6.16
CA GLY A 134 8.26 -5.65 7.20
C GLY A 134 9.20 -6.55 8.01
N ARG A 135 10.19 -7.18 7.36
CA ARG A 135 11.29 -7.90 8.03
C ARG A 135 12.17 -6.95 8.86
N SER A 136 12.59 -5.83 8.26
CA SER A 136 13.39 -4.78 8.93
C SER A 136 12.75 -4.17 10.19
N ILE A 137 11.43 -4.30 10.38
CA ILE A 137 10.70 -3.81 11.57
C ILE A 137 10.09 -4.94 12.43
N GLY A 138 10.54 -6.19 12.24
CA GLY A 138 10.08 -7.36 13.02
C GLY A 138 8.58 -7.68 12.86
N THR A 139 7.92 -7.18 11.81
CA THR A 139 6.48 -7.38 11.56
C THR A 139 6.21 -8.50 10.54
N ILE A 140 7.24 -8.94 9.81
CA ILE A 140 7.20 -10.13 8.95
C ILE A 140 8.36 -11.04 9.35
N ALA A 141 8.08 -12.31 9.60
CA ALA A 141 9.09 -13.31 9.96
C ALA A 141 10.17 -13.49 8.86
N PRO A 142 11.37 -13.99 9.21
CA PRO A 142 12.33 -14.48 8.23
C PRO A 142 11.71 -15.57 7.32
N PRO A 143 12.26 -15.81 6.12
CA PRO A 143 11.82 -16.93 5.31
C PRO A 143 12.11 -18.26 6.02
N ASP A 144 11.12 -19.13 6.09
CA ASP A 144 11.28 -20.52 6.50
C ASP A 144 12.13 -21.26 5.44
N PRO A 145 13.28 -21.85 5.81
CA PRO A 145 14.19 -22.50 4.87
C PRO A 145 13.59 -23.76 4.20
N ASN A 146 12.54 -24.37 4.77
CA ASN A 146 11.90 -25.56 4.23
C ASN A 146 10.76 -25.23 3.22
N ARG A 147 10.54 -23.94 2.94
CA ARG A 147 9.36 -23.47 2.19
C ARG A 147 9.57 -23.48 0.68
N LYS A 148 9.44 -24.69 0.09
CA LYS A 148 9.60 -25.09 -1.34
C LYS A 148 9.08 -24.15 -2.46
N GLY A 149 8.31 -23.12 -2.14
CA GLY A 149 7.83 -22.11 -3.09
C GLY A 149 8.83 -20.99 -3.41
N GLU A 150 9.79 -20.68 -2.53
CA GLU A 150 10.76 -19.60 -2.81
C GLU A 150 11.86 -20.03 -3.80
N ASP A 151 12.16 -21.33 -3.93
CA ASP A 151 13.24 -21.82 -4.79
C ASP A 151 12.94 -21.77 -6.29
N ARG A 152 11.66 -21.81 -6.70
CA ARG A 152 11.30 -21.70 -8.12
C ARG A 152 11.69 -20.33 -8.70
N ALA A 153 11.63 -19.29 -7.88
CA ALA A 153 12.08 -17.93 -8.24
C ALA A 153 13.60 -17.72 -8.14
N LYS A 154 14.38 -18.70 -7.67
CA LYS A 154 15.86 -18.66 -7.67
C LYS A 154 16.48 -19.35 -8.90
N LYS A 155 15.70 -20.12 -9.66
CA LYS A 155 16.19 -20.97 -10.75
C LYS A 155 15.98 -20.39 -12.15
N THR A 156 14.99 -19.49 -12.33
CA THR A 156 14.79 -18.76 -13.58
C THR A 156 15.62 -17.47 -13.55
N PRO A 157 16.46 -17.17 -14.56
CA PRO A 157 17.15 -15.89 -14.64
C PRO A 157 16.13 -14.75 -14.83
N PRO A 158 16.39 -13.54 -14.32
CA PRO A 158 15.52 -12.40 -14.56
C PRO A 158 15.51 -12.02 -16.04
N THR A 159 14.32 -11.73 -16.57
CA THR A 159 14.08 -11.33 -17.96
C THR A 159 13.92 -9.82 -18.11
N LEU A 160 13.73 -9.08 -17.01
CA LEU A 160 13.56 -7.63 -17.00
C LEU A 160 14.15 -7.02 -15.71
N LYS A 161 14.48 -5.73 -15.73
CA LYS A 161 14.94 -4.95 -14.56
C LYS A 161 14.27 -3.59 -14.59
N VAL A 162 13.62 -3.18 -13.48
CA VAL A 162 12.94 -1.87 -13.36
C VAL A 162 13.15 -1.29 -11.95
N MET A 163 13.54 0.00 -11.89
CA MET A 163 13.98 0.71 -10.68
C MET A 163 15.06 -0.06 -9.89
N GLY A 164 15.98 -0.72 -10.60
CA GLY A 164 16.99 -1.58 -10.00
C GLY A 164 16.51 -2.98 -9.56
N PHE A 165 15.21 -3.30 -9.63
CA PHE A 165 14.68 -4.61 -9.23
C PHE A 165 14.67 -5.61 -10.40
N PRO A 166 15.43 -6.72 -10.33
CA PRO A 166 15.35 -7.78 -11.33
C PRO A 166 14.05 -8.58 -11.19
N MET A 167 13.45 -8.95 -12.32
CA MET A 167 12.13 -9.60 -12.42
C MET A 167 12.11 -10.73 -13.44
N VAL A 168 11.28 -11.74 -13.16
CA VAL A 168 10.93 -12.78 -14.12
C VAL A 168 9.52 -12.49 -14.62
N VAL A 169 9.39 -12.20 -15.92
CA VAL A 169 8.12 -11.95 -16.61
C VAL A 169 7.68 -13.24 -17.32
N GLU A 170 6.44 -13.65 -17.10
CA GLU A 170 5.80 -14.80 -17.76
C GLU A 170 4.48 -14.32 -18.38
N GLY A 171 4.51 -14.02 -19.68
CA GLY A 171 3.38 -13.41 -20.39
C GLY A 171 3.04 -12.01 -19.85
N ASN A 172 1.76 -11.74 -19.59
CA ASN A 172 1.28 -10.44 -19.07
C ASN A 172 1.32 -10.35 -17.53
N ALA A 173 2.33 -10.97 -16.89
CA ALA A 173 2.41 -11.09 -15.44
C ALA A 173 3.85 -11.32 -14.93
N VAL A 174 4.08 -11.04 -13.64
CA VAL A 174 5.40 -11.09 -13.00
C VAL A 174 5.44 -12.17 -11.91
N VAL A 175 6.49 -12.99 -11.90
CA VAL A 175 6.71 -14.01 -10.86
C VAL A 175 7.43 -13.39 -9.66
N VAL A 176 6.83 -13.48 -8.47
CA VAL A 176 7.49 -13.14 -7.20
C VAL A 176 7.19 -14.20 -6.15
N LYS A 177 8.26 -14.73 -5.52
CA LYS A 177 8.19 -15.85 -4.55
C LYS A 177 7.44 -17.07 -5.11
N GLY A 178 7.74 -17.44 -6.36
CA GLY A 178 7.14 -18.58 -7.06
C GLY A 178 5.64 -18.43 -7.37
N LYS A 179 5.06 -17.23 -7.19
CA LYS A 179 3.67 -16.93 -7.56
C LYS A 179 3.64 -15.88 -8.67
N LEU A 180 2.91 -16.21 -9.73
CA LEU A 180 2.59 -15.28 -10.80
C LEU A 180 1.62 -14.20 -10.28
N ARG A 181 1.87 -12.92 -10.60
CA ARG A 181 0.97 -11.81 -10.31
C ARG A 181 0.66 -11.01 -11.56
N SER A 182 -0.62 -10.90 -11.85
CA SER A 182 -1.22 -9.90 -12.74
C SER A 182 -2.06 -8.94 -11.89
N VAL A 183 -2.00 -7.64 -12.15
CA VAL A 183 -2.71 -6.61 -11.37
C VAL A 183 -3.44 -5.66 -12.31
N LYS A 184 -4.77 -5.58 -12.14
CA LYS A 184 -5.66 -4.73 -12.94
C LYS A 184 -5.72 -3.30 -12.40
N GLU A 185 -5.81 -2.32 -13.30
CA GLU A 185 -5.84 -0.88 -12.99
C GLU A 185 -6.92 -0.47 -11.97
N VAL A 186 -8.08 -1.15 -11.99
CA VAL A 186 -9.18 -0.95 -11.03
C VAL A 186 -8.74 -1.04 -9.56
N ASN A 187 -7.71 -1.85 -9.28
CA ASN A 187 -7.16 -2.00 -7.92
C ASN A 187 -6.43 -0.75 -7.44
N LEU A 188 -5.91 0.10 -8.35
CA LEU A 188 -5.36 1.41 -8.00
C LEU A 188 -6.45 2.47 -7.97
N ILE A 189 -7.36 2.48 -8.95
CA ILE A 189 -8.51 3.39 -8.98
C ILE A 189 -9.30 3.34 -7.66
N GLY A 190 -9.54 2.14 -7.11
CA GLY A 190 -10.20 1.97 -5.81
C GLY A 190 -9.39 2.41 -4.58
N LYS A 191 -8.07 2.60 -4.69
CA LYS A 191 -7.19 3.09 -3.60
C LYS A 191 -7.02 4.61 -3.59
N TYR A 192 -7.08 5.24 -4.76
CA TYR A 192 -6.92 6.69 -4.97
C TYR A 192 -8.26 7.45 -5.05
N GLY A 193 -9.29 6.82 -5.63
CA GLY A 193 -10.40 7.52 -6.29
C GLY A 193 -10.06 7.85 -7.75
N LYS A 194 -11.06 7.85 -8.64
CA LYS A 194 -10.87 7.96 -10.10
C LYS A 194 -10.07 9.19 -10.54
N GLU A 195 -10.47 10.38 -10.08
CA GLU A 195 -9.82 11.64 -10.50
C GLU A 195 -8.42 11.77 -9.90
N ASN A 196 -8.22 11.40 -8.63
CA ASN A 196 -6.89 11.36 -8.01
C ASN A 196 -5.96 10.37 -8.71
N TYR A 197 -6.47 9.20 -9.13
CA TYR A 197 -5.70 8.21 -9.87
C TYR A 197 -5.20 8.79 -11.19
N LYS A 198 -6.11 9.39 -11.98
CA LYS A 198 -5.80 10.09 -13.22
C LYS A 198 -4.74 11.18 -13.00
N ASN A 199 -5.01 12.11 -12.08
CA ASN A 199 -4.14 13.26 -11.82
C ASN A 199 -2.72 12.85 -11.36
N VAL A 200 -2.60 11.80 -10.55
CA VAL A 200 -1.27 11.28 -10.12
C VAL A 200 -0.56 10.56 -11.26
N ARG A 201 -1.27 9.72 -12.04
CA ARG A 201 -0.72 9.03 -13.21
C ARG A 201 -0.21 10.03 -14.24
N GLU A 202 -1.01 11.03 -14.59
CA GLU A 202 -0.65 12.09 -15.53
C GLU A 202 0.55 12.90 -15.02
N ALA A 203 0.57 13.32 -13.75
CA ALA A 203 1.72 14.03 -13.18
C ALA A 203 3.03 13.22 -13.19
N MET A 204 2.97 11.90 -12.99
CA MET A 204 4.13 11.01 -13.07
C MET A 204 4.65 10.86 -14.51
N HIS A 205 3.76 10.62 -15.49
CA HIS A 205 4.16 10.54 -16.90
C HIS A 205 4.67 11.88 -17.45
N GLU A 206 4.03 13.00 -17.09
CA GLU A 206 4.46 14.34 -17.52
C GLU A 206 5.86 14.69 -17.00
N ALA A 207 6.16 14.29 -15.76
CA ALA A 207 7.48 14.54 -15.20
C ALA A 207 8.57 13.68 -15.89
N LEU A 208 8.28 12.40 -16.17
CA LEU A 208 9.19 11.48 -16.88
C LEU A 208 9.53 11.94 -18.31
N LYS A 209 8.69 12.75 -18.98
CA LYS A 209 9.01 13.29 -20.32
C LYS A 209 10.33 14.09 -20.37
N SER A 210 10.78 14.65 -19.25
CA SER A 210 12.05 15.39 -19.15
C SER A 210 13.31 14.51 -19.24
N TRP A 211 13.16 13.18 -19.24
CA TRP A 211 14.26 12.20 -19.25
C TRP A 211 14.41 11.41 -20.56
N ARG A 212 13.75 11.84 -21.65
CA ARG A 212 13.85 11.15 -22.94
C ARG A 212 15.29 11.19 -23.47
N GLY A 213 15.85 10.02 -23.78
CA GLY A 213 17.28 9.87 -24.12
C GLY A 213 18.21 9.75 -22.90
N ALA A 214 17.66 9.58 -21.70
CA ALA A 214 18.37 9.34 -20.44
C ALA A 214 17.71 8.19 -19.64
N GLU A 215 17.14 7.20 -20.33
CA GLU A 215 16.38 6.09 -19.76
C GLU A 215 17.20 5.27 -18.73
N ASP A 216 18.50 5.03 -18.99
CA ASP A 216 19.39 4.34 -18.04
C ASP A 216 19.61 5.13 -16.73
N GLU A 217 19.63 6.48 -16.80
CA GLU A 217 19.68 7.32 -15.60
C GLU A 217 18.38 7.17 -14.79
N VAL A 218 17.23 7.00 -15.46
CA VAL A 218 15.92 6.81 -14.81
C VAL A 218 15.82 5.47 -14.08
N ASP A 219 16.30 4.36 -14.64
CA ASP A 219 16.26 3.07 -13.91
C ASP A 219 17.06 3.13 -12.58
N LEU A 220 18.17 3.86 -12.59
CA LEU A 220 19.01 4.07 -11.40
C LEU A 220 18.39 5.06 -10.41
N GLN A 221 17.84 6.18 -10.87
CA GLN A 221 17.38 7.28 -10.00
C GLN A 221 15.91 7.17 -9.57
N ALA A 222 15.05 6.46 -10.30
CA ALA A 222 13.60 6.49 -10.07
C ALA A 222 13.18 6.01 -8.67
N PHE A 223 13.91 5.09 -8.04
CA PHE A 223 13.60 4.73 -6.64
C PHE A 223 13.92 5.88 -5.67
N HIS A 224 15.00 6.62 -5.91
CA HIS A 224 15.36 7.79 -5.10
C HIS A 224 14.38 8.96 -5.30
N MET A 225 13.94 9.23 -6.55
CA MET A 225 12.87 10.20 -6.84
C MET A 225 11.61 9.90 -6.01
N TYR A 226 11.17 8.63 -5.99
CA TYR A 226 10.07 8.17 -5.15
C TYR A 226 10.33 8.41 -3.65
N GLU A 227 11.56 8.20 -3.16
CA GLU A 227 11.88 8.45 -1.75
C GLU A 227 11.68 9.92 -1.33
N GLN A 228 11.79 10.87 -2.26
CA GLN A 228 11.55 12.30 -2.04
C GLN A 228 10.05 12.67 -2.05
N PHE A 229 9.26 12.19 -3.02
CA PHE A 229 7.85 12.60 -3.17
C PHE A 229 6.81 11.73 -2.43
N ARG A 230 7.20 10.53 -1.96
CA ARG A 230 6.29 9.57 -1.30
C ARG A 230 5.50 10.14 -0.10
N PRO A 231 4.32 9.57 0.22
CA PRO A 231 3.51 10.00 1.36
C PRO A 231 4.28 10.14 2.68
N GLN A 232 4.12 11.29 3.32
CA GLN A 232 4.73 11.59 4.61
C GLN A 232 3.95 10.88 5.73
N VAL A 233 4.60 9.89 6.37
CA VAL A 233 4.12 9.16 7.55
C VAL A 233 5.31 8.89 8.48
N PRO A 234 5.09 8.59 9.78
CA PRO A 234 6.16 8.40 10.77
C PRO A 234 7.26 7.41 10.37
N LYS A 235 8.41 7.51 11.05
CA LYS A 235 9.53 6.57 10.89
C LYS A 235 9.26 5.27 11.68
N GLY A 236 9.92 4.18 11.29
CA GLY A 236 9.83 2.89 12.00
C GLY A 236 8.45 2.23 11.93
N ARG A 237 8.09 1.50 13.00
CA ARG A 237 6.88 0.67 13.08
C ARG A 237 5.57 1.47 13.09
N SER A 238 5.56 2.68 13.65
CA SER A 238 4.35 3.53 13.75
C SER A 238 3.91 4.12 12.41
N GLY A 239 4.80 4.22 11.41
CA GLY A 239 4.45 4.58 10.04
C GLY A 239 4.02 3.41 9.16
N TRP A 240 4.14 2.17 9.65
CA TRP A 240 3.80 0.97 8.87
C TRP A 240 2.30 0.93 8.58
N GLY A 241 1.92 0.71 7.32
CA GLY A 241 0.52 0.69 6.90
C GLY A 241 -0.24 2.02 7.03
N ARG A 242 0.39 3.12 7.44
CA ARG A 242 -0.26 4.44 7.54
C ARG A 242 -0.48 5.09 6.17
N LYS A 243 -1.53 5.91 6.08
CA LYS A 243 -1.73 6.90 5.02
C LYS A 243 -1.05 8.22 5.39
N GLY A 244 -0.59 8.96 4.39
CA GLY A 244 -0.03 10.30 4.52
C GLY A 244 -0.37 11.14 3.28
N GLU A 245 -0.01 12.42 3.30
CA GLU A 245 -0.25 13.32 2.18
C GLU A 245 0.70 13.04 1.00
N LEU A 246 0.13 12.87 -0.19
CA LEU A 246 0.82 12.94 -1.48
C LEU A 246 0.53 14.30 -2.14
N SER A 247 1.58 14.93 -2.68
CA SER A 247 1.47 16.24 -3.37
C SER A 247 1.99 16.13 -4.80
N LEU A 248 1.17 16.53 -5.77
CA LEU A 248 1.54 16.52 -7.20
C LEU A 248 2.72 17.48 -7.49
N ALA A 249 2.81 18.58 -6.76
CA ALA A 249 3.95 19.50 -6.85
C ALA A 249 5.26 18.84 -6.39
N LYS A 250 5.22 17.99 -5.35
CA LYS A 250 6.39 17.21 -4.91
C LYS A 250 6.78 16.14 -5.94
N ILE A 251 5.82 15.49 -6.61
CA ILE A 251 6.12 14.57 -7.74
C ILE A 251 6.85 15.35 -8.84
N LYS A 252 6.30 16.48 -9.28
CA LYS A 252 6.91 17.32 -10.32
C LYS A 252 8.34 17.75 -9.96
N THR A 253 8.54 18.27 -8.75
CA THR A 253 9.84 18.79 -8.28
C THR A 253 10.89 17.68 -8.05
N ALA A 254 10.48 16.48 -7.66
CA ALA A 254 11.39 15.36 -7.38
C ALA A 254 11.72 14.51 -8.62
N VAL A 255 11.02 14.71 -9.74
CA VAL A 255 11.17 13.91 -10.96
C VAL A 255 11.60 14.76 -12.15
N GLN A 256 11.20 16.02 -12.30
CA GLN A 256 11.58 16.80 -13.48
C GLN A 256 13.07 17.22 -13.46
N ARG A 257 13.68 17.10 -14.64
CA ARG A 257 14.99 17.63 -15.02
C ARG A 257 14.83 18.98 -15.74
#